data_AF-A0A8T5I305-F1
#
_entry.id   AF-A0A8T5I305-F1
#
_cell.length_a   1.000
_cell.length_b   1.000
_cell.length_c   1.000
_cell.angle_alpha   90.00
_cell.angle_beta   90.00
_cell.angle_gamma   90.00
#
_symmetry.space_group_name_H-M   'P 1'
#
loop_
_entity.id
_entity.type
_entity.pdbx_description
1 polymer ?
#
loop_
_entity_poly.entity_id
_entity_poly.type
_entity_poly.pdbx_seq_one_letter_code
_entity_poly.pdbx_strand_id
1 'polypeptide(L)'
;MSEFKAHVSEAKKKSLIETKKLLEDNSVVGIIDLNNLPSPQFQKIKFKLKDKLKVIVMKKSILKLAIKELESKKKGISGLDKLTEESIPALLISEEDPFKIAKALDKNKTKAPAKPGQITPREIVIPAGPTAFPAGPIIGELGQLGIKAGIEDGKVIIQEDKVLLKAGDEVDQKKSDLLAKFKIEPIEIGLNIVGIYQNGTVFGREVLTVSEEEYKQNITQAATEAINLAVFSVYPSKDIIELLIKKAESDSLALESSQKLLEKIGSDEVPKEEPKEELKEEPKEEPKEEPKEEPKEEPKEEPKEETSQSENQEAPQETAKEVPDNSEESKESDSEPDALEGYSKEEEKRAQEVITQMKDKDIIGGK
;
A
#
# COMPACT_ATOMS: atom_id res chain seq x y z
N MET A 1 46.95 -1.94 -23.92
CA MET A 1 45.50 -2.14 -24.12
C MET A 1 44.90 -0.79 -24.46
N SER A 2 44.12 -0.68 -25.54
CA SER A 2 43.47 0.58 -25.91
C SER A 2 42.36 0.89 -24.90
N GLU A 3 42.41 2.08 -24.28
CA GLU A 3 41.30 2.56 -23.45
C GLU A 3 40.05 2.71 -24.31
N PHE A 4 39.04 1.86 -24.08
CA PHE A 4 37.72 2.02 -24.67
C PHE A 4 37.04 3.25 -24.06
N LYS A 5 37.31 4.43 -24.62
CA LYS A 5 36.58 5.66 -24.29
C LYS A 5 35.16 5.57 -24.83
N ALA A 6 34.28 5.00 -24.01
CA ALA A 6 32.85 4.91 -24.28
C ALA A 6 32.30 6.31 -24.65
N HIS A 7 31.53 6.39 -25.74
CA HIS A 7 30.93 7.65 -26.18
C HIS A 7 29.77 8.05 -25.25
N VAL A 8 30.09 8.81 -24.20
CA VAL A 8 29.10 9.32 -23.24
C VAL A 8 28.52 10.64 -23.74
N SER A 9 27.26 10.59 -24.19
CA SER A 9 26.43 11.77 -24.52
C SER A 9 26.51 12.86 -23.44
N GLU A 10 26.63 14.11 -23.88
CA GLU A 10 26.77 15.27 -23.00
C GLU A 10 25.62 15.41 -21.99
N ALA A 11 24.39 15.06 -22.38
CA ALA A 11 23.24 15.08 -21.48
C ALA A 11 23.47 14.22 -20.23
N LYS A 12 24.08 13.04 -20.38
CA LYS A 12 24.41 12.16 -19.23
C LYS A 12 25.46 12.80 -18.31
N LYS A 13 26.43 13.53 -18.88
CA LYS A 13 27.47 14.24 -18.12
C LYS A 13 26.85 15.42 -17.35
N LYS A 14 25.98 16.21 -18.00
CA LYS A 14 25.23 17.31 -17.38
C LYS A 14 24.37 16.82 -16.22
N SER A 15 23.55 15.77 -16.42
CA SER A 15 22.74 15.18 -15.36
C SER A 15 23.57 14.64 -14.19
N LEU A 16 24.75 14.05 -14.43
CA LEU A 16 25.64 13.60 -13.35
C LEU A 16 26.16 14.79 -12.51
N ILE A 17 26.53 15.89 -13.16
CA ILE A 17 26.98 17.12 -12.48
C ILE A 17 25.85 17.76 -11.67
N GLU A 18 24.64 17.82 -12.22
CA GLU A 18 23.44 18.30 -11.51
C GLU A 18 23.11 17.42 -10.30
N THR A 19 23.09 16.09 -10.46
CA THR A 19 22.87 15.15 -9.35
C THR A 19 23.92 15.33 -8.25
N LYS A 20 25.20 15.54 -8.60
CA LYS A 20 26.25 15.82 -7.61
C LYS A 20 25.98 17.08 -6.80
N LYS A 21 25.68 18.21 -7.47
CA LYS A 21 25.34 19.46 -6.78
C LYS A 21 24.18 19.27 -5.81
N LEU A 22 23.08 18.68 -6.30
CA LEU A 22 21.89 18.40 -5.49
C LEU A 22 22.19 17.51 -4.27
N LEU A 23 23.10 16.54 -4.39
CA LEU A 23 23.54 15.69 -3.29
C LEU A 23 24.56 16.37 -2.35
N GLU A 24 25.30 17.38 -2.81
CA GLU A 24 26.23 18.17 -2.00
C GLU A 24 25.49 19.24 -1.20
N ASP A 25 24.69 20.06 -1.89
CA ASP A 25 23.97 21.24 -1.38
C ASP A 25 22.97 20.90 -0.26
N ASN A 26 22.38 19.69 -0.28
CA ASN A 26 21.30 19.31 0.64
C ASN A 26 21.78 18.38 1.76
N SER A 27 21.23 18.58 2.96
CA SER A 27 21.50 17.79 4.16
C SER A 27 20.67 16.51 4.24
N VAL A 28 19.43 16.54 3.72
CA VAL A 28 18.49 15.41 3.68
C VAL A 28 18.22 15.00 2.24
N VAL A 29 18.46 13.72 1.94
CA VAL A 29 18.32 13.14 0.62
C VAL A 29 17.57 11.81 0.71
N GLY A 30 16.37 11.76 0.15
CA GLY A 30 15.59 10.54 0.02
C GLY A 30 15.76 9.84 -1.33
N ILE A 31 15.57 8.53 -1.34
CA ILE A 31 15.30 7.75 -2.54
C ILE A 31 13.89 7.19 -2.42
N ILE A 32 13.10 7.40 -3.46
CA ILE A 32 11.74 6.87 -3.58
C ILE A 32 11.64 5.94 -4.79
N ASP A 33 10.82 4.90 -4.67
CA ASP A 33 10.45 4.01 -5.77
C ASP A 33 9.21 4.56 -6.49
N LEU A 34 9.28 4.57 -7.82
CA LEU A 34 8.19 4.93 -8.72
C LEU A 34 7.57 3.71 -9.42
N ASN A 35 7.94 2.49 -9.05
CA ASN A 35 7.31 1.28 -9.54
C ASN A 35 5.78 1.34 -9.36
N ASN A 36 5.07 0.91 -10.41
CA ASN A 36 3.60 0.83 -10.45
C ASN A 36 2.86 2.14 -10.12
N LEU A 37 3.48 3.30 -10.35
CA LEU A 37 2.89 4.63 -10.14
C LEU A 37 2.52 5.30 -11.49
N PRO A 38 1.22 5.38 -11.85
CA PRO A 38 0.76 6.12 -13.03
C PRO A 38 1.18 7.59 -13.05
N SER A 39 1.65 8.07 -14.21
CA SER A 39 2.09 9.45 -14.43
C SER A 39 1.12 10.54 -13.94
N PRO A 40 -0.22 10.43 -14.12
CA PRO A 40 -1.14 11.45 -13.61
C PRO A 40 -1.18 11.53 -12.08
N GLN A 41 -1.04 10.40 -11.39
CA GLN A 41 -0.98 10.36 -9.92
C GLN A 41 0.37 10.88 -9.42
N PHE A 42 1.48 10.47 -10.04
CA PHE A 42 2.80 11.03 -9.76
C PHE A 42 2.81 12.57 -9.89
N GLN A 43 2.26 13.11 -10.97
CA GLN A 43 2.20 14.57 -11.18
C GLN A 43 1.32 15.26 -10.13
N LYS A 44 0.15 14.70 -9.78
CA LYS A 44 -0.71 15.23 -8.70
C LYS A 44 0.01 15.26 -7.35
N ILE A 45 0.72 14.18 -6.98
CA ILE A 45 1.47 14.10 -5.71
C ILE A 45 2.66 15.07 -5.75
N LYS A 46 3.42 15.11 -6.86
CA LYS A 46 4.56 16.02 -7.05
C LYS A 46 4.13 17.50 -7.00
N PHE A 47 2.96 17.85 -7.53
CA PHE A 47 2.42 19.20 -7.45
C PHE A 47 2.02 19.56 -6.00
N LYS A 48 1.27 18.69 -5.31
CA LYS A 48 0.88 18.89 -3.90
C LYS A 48 2.05 19.05 -2.93
N LEU A 49 3.18 18.43 -3.23
CA LEU A 49 4.36 18.39 -2.35
C LEU A 49 5.47 19.37 -2.78
N LYS A 50 5.26 20.14 -3.86
CA LYS A 50 6.27 21.01 -4.48
C LYS A 50 6.90 22.01 -3.50
N ASP A 51 6.14 22.49 -2.51
CA ASP A 51 6.56 23.51 -1.56
C ASP A 51 7.48 22.97 -0.44
N LYS A 52 7.52 21.63 -0.26
CA LYS A 52 8.27 20.95 0.81
C LYS A 52 9.33 19.97 0.27
N LEU A 53 9.10 19.45 -0.94
CA LEU A 53 9.79 18.29 -1.49
C LEU A 53 10.07 18.48 -2.98
N LYS A 54 11.36 18.47 -3.34
CA LYS A 54 11.80 18.49 -4.74
C LYS A 54 12.09 17.07 -5.21
N VAL A 55 11.22 16.54 -6.07
CA VAL A 55 11.34 15.18 -6.63
C VAL A 55 11.90 15.21 -8.06
N ILE A 56 13.03 14.54 -8.27
CA ILE A 56 13.79 14.50 -9.52
C ILE A 56 13.97 13.05 -9.96
N VAL A 57 13.37 12.68 -11.09
CA VAL A 57 13.52 11.33 -11.67
C VAL A 57 14.85 11.27 -12.42
N MET A 58 15.64 10.22 -12.19
CA MET A 58 16.94 10.05 -12.84
C MET A 58 17.24 8.58 -13.15
N LYS A 59 18.16 8.33 -14.09
CA LYS A 59 18.54 6.96 -14.42
C LYS A 59 19.33 6.34 -13.27
N LYS A 60 18.92 5.15 -12.84
CA LYS A 60 19.58 4.33 -11.81
C LYS A 60 21.10 4.28 -11.94
N SER A 61 21.62 4.10 -13.17
CA SER A 61 23.07 4.09 -13.43
C SER A 61 23.77 5.42 -13.11
N ILE A 62 23.10 6.56 -13.28
CA ILE A 62 23.65 7.90 -12.94
C ILE A 62 23.64 8.08 -11.43
N LEU A 63 22.57 7.67 -10.75
CA LEU A 63 22.46 7.74 -9.29
C LEU A 63 23.53 6.89 -8.60
N LYS A 64 23.71 5.63 -9.00
CA LYS A 64 24.76 4.75 -8.47
C LYS A 64 26.17 5.30 -8.70
N LEU A 65 26.40 5.97 -9.83
CA LEU A 65 27.71 6.54 -10.16
C LEU A 65 27.98 7.82 -9.34
N ALA A 66 26.97 8.67 -9.16
CA ALA A 66 27.03 9.84 -8.28
C ALA A 66 27.28 9.43 -6.80
N ILE A 67 26.57 8.39 -6.31
CA ILE A 67 26.75 7.86 -4.95
C ILE A 67 28.20 7.41 -4.72
N LYS A 68 28.77 6.61 -5.63
CA LYS A 68 30.16 6.13 -5.52
C LYS A 68 31.20 7.24 -5.54
N GLU A 69 30.99 8.28 -6.35
CA GLU A 69 31.88 9.44 -6.37
C GLU A 69 31.73 10.32 -5.10
N LEU A 70 30.56 10.32 -4.47
CA LEU A 70 30.27 11.07 -3.25
C LEU A 70 30.58 10.31 -1.96
N GLU A 71 30.75 9.00 -2.00
CA GLU A 71 31.23 8.16 -0.90
C GLU A 71 32.58 8.66 -0.33
N SER A 72 33.40 9.29 -1.18
CA SER A 72 34.66 9.94 -0.80
C SER A 72 34.49 11.28 -0.06
N LYS A 73 33.31 11.93 -0.13
CA LYS A 73 33.02 13.24 0.49
C LYS A 73 32.04 13.15 1.67
N LYS A 74 30.99 12.32 1.55
CA LYS A 74 29.94 12.14 2.57
C LYS A 74 29.88 10.67 2.98
N LYS A 75 30.31 10.39 4.22
CA LYS A 75 30.28 9.04 4.81
C LYS A 75 28.84 8.52 4.92
N GLY A 76 28.65 7.21 4.76
CA GLY A 76 27.38 6.51 4.97
C GLY A 76 26.44 6.39 3.77
N ILE A 77 26.66 7.15 2.67
CA ILE A 77 25.76 7.14 1.50
C ILE A 77 25.66 5.75 0.83
N SER A 78 26.70 4.91 0.94
CA SER A 78 26.76 3.55 0.36
C SER A 78 25.61 2.61 0.82
N GLY A 79 24.92 2.92 1.92
CA GLY A 79 23.70 2.23 2.33
C GLY A 79 22.55 2.37 1.32
N LEU A 80 22.45 3.53 0.64
CA LEU A 80 21.42 3.79 -0.38
C LEU A 80 21.62 2.94 -1.64
N ASP A 81 22.87 2.64 -2.00
CA ASP A 81 23.19 1.91 -3.25
C ASP A 81 22.61 0.48 -3.24
N LYS A 82 22.62 -0.17 -2.07
CA LYS A 82 22.03 -1.49 -1.83
C LYS A 82 20.50 -1.50 -1.88
N LEU A 83 19.87 -0.38 -1.49
CA LEU A 83 18.42 -0.26 -1.43
C LEU A 83 17.81 0.01 -2.82
N THR A 84 18.57 0.59 -3.76
CA THR A 84 18.08 0.92 -5.13
C THR A 84 17.95 -0.26 -6.10
N GLU A 85 18.21 -1.49 -5.68
CA GLU A 85 18.45 -2.64 -6.57
C GLU A 85 17.19 -3.11 -7.34
N GLU A 86 15.98 -2.92 -6.81
CA GLU A 86 14.72 -3.40 -7.44
C GLU A 86 13.77 -2.26 -7.89
N SER A 87 14.00 -1.04 -7.39
CA SER A 87 13.18 0.15 -7.67
C SER A 87 13.49 0.84 -9.01
N ILE A 88 12.53 1.63 -9.51
CA ILE A 88 12.79 2.78 -10.41
C ILE A 88 13.04 4.00 -9.51
N PRO A 89 14.30 4.42 -9.29
CA PRO A 89 14.60 5.42 -8.27
C PRO A 89 14.32 6.83 -8.77
N ALA A 90 13.64 7.62 -7.94
CA ALA A 90 13.70 9.08 -8.00
C ALA A 90 14.42 9.63 -6.76
N LEU A 91 15.15 10.72 -6.97
CA LEU A 91 15.77 11.48 -5.91
C LEU A 91 14.72 12.40 -5.28
N LEU A 92 14.58 12.33 -3.97
CA LEU A 92 13.78 13.23 -3.16
C LEU A 92 14.72 14.13 -2.37
N ILE A 93 14.45 15.43 -2.39
CA ILE A 93 15.26 16.44 -1.71
C ILE A 93 14.34 17.27 -0.83
N SER A 94 14.77 17.53 0.40
CA SER A 94 14.09 18.38 1.37
C SER A 94 15.09 18.98 2.36
N GLU A 95 14.62 19.98 3.10
CA GLU A 95 15.27 20.49 4.31
C GLU A 95 14.53 20.01 5.58
N GLU A 96 13.37 19.34 5.44
CA GLU A 96 12.61 18.79 6.56
C GLU A 96 13.21 17.48 7.10
N ASP A 97 12.77 17.10 8.30
CA ASP A 97 13.18 15.87 8.99
C ASP A 97 12.66 14.59 8.28
N PRO A 98 13.47 13.49 8.18
CA PRO A 98 13.09 12.25 7.50
C PRO A 98 11.74 11.65 7.94
N PHE A 99 11.40 11.69 9.23
CA PHE A 99 10.15 11.13 9.75
C PHE A 99 8.95 12.02 9.40
N LYS A 100 9.15 13.34 9.32
CA LYS A 100 8.13 14.27 8.81
C LYS A 100 7.88 14.05 7.32
N ILE A 101 8.94 13.82 6.54
CA ILE A 101 8.86 13.49 5.11
C ILE A 101 8.05 12.20 4.91
N ALA A 102 8.36 11.13 5.66
CA ALA A 102 7.62 9.88 5.61
C ALA A 102 6.12 10.07 5.92
N LYS A 103 5.80 10.71 7.06
CA LYS A 103 4.43 11.03 7.45
C LYS A 103 3.71 11.93 6.43
N ALA A 104 4.41 12.84 5.76
CA ALA A 104 3.84 13.69 4.71
C ALA A 104 3.51 12.91 3.43
N LEU A 105 4.35 11.94 3.05
CA LEU A 105 4.13 11.08 1.88
C LEU A 105 3.01 10.07 2.15
N ASP A 106 2.96 9.46 3.33
CA ASP A 106 1.89 8.55 3.74
C ASP A 106 0.51 9.23 3.73
N LYS A 107 0.42 10.46 4.26
CA LYS A 107 -0.81 11.28 4.23
C LYS A 107 -1.23 11.71 2.82
N ASN A 108 -0.33 11.69 1.84
CA ASN A 108 -0.60 12.08 0.45
C ASN A 108 -0.76 10.90 -0.51
N LYS A 109 -0.90 9.66 0.00
CA LYS A 109 -1.32 8.51 -0.79
C LYS A 109 -2.66 8.79 -1.47
N THR A 110 -2.74 8.52 -2.76
CA THR A 110 -3.97 8.61 -3.55
C THR A 110 -4.54 7.23 -3.77
N LYS A 111 -5.85 7.07 -3.60
CA LYS A 111 -6.53 5.85 -4.01
C LYS A 111 -6.54 5.75 -5.53
N ALA A 112 -6.60 4.52 -6.02
CA ALA A 112 -6.62 4.19 -7.44
C ALA A 112 -7.51 2.96 -7.70
N PRO A 113 -8.18 2.89 -8.86
CA PRO A 113 -8.82 1.66 -9.30
C PRO A 113 -7.77 0.57 -9.51
N ALA A 114 -8.15 -0.67 -9.21
CA ALA A 114 -7.33 -1.83 -9.54
C ALA A 114 -7.21 -1.99 -11.06
N LYS A 115 -6.07 -2.50 -11.53
CA LYS A 115 -5.88 -2.93 -12.92
C LYS A 115 -5.95 -4.45 -13.02
N PRO A 116 -6.36 -5.03 -14.16
CA PRO A 116 -6.26 -6.47 -14.39
C PRO A 116 -4.81 -6.95 -14.26
N GLY A 117 -4.61 -8.12 -13.65
CA GLY A 117 -3.30 -8.73 -13.37
C GLY A 117 -2.50 -8.04 -12.27
N GLN A 118 -3.08 -7.10 -11.53
CA GLN A 118 -2.42 -6.44 -10.40
C GLN A 118 -2.67 -7.22 -9.09
N ILE A 119 -1.61 -7.39 -8.29
CA ILE A 119 -1.72 -7.99 -6.95
C ILE A 119 -2.33 -6.97 -5.97
N THR A 120 -3.30 -7.43 -5.18
CA THR A 120 -4.04 -6.57 -4.25
C THR A 120 -3.33 -6.46 -2.88
N PRO A 121 -2.98 -5.26 -2.38
CA PRO A 121 -2.23 -5.11 -1.13
C PRO A 121 -3.07 -5.23 0.15
N ARG A 122 -4.40 -5.22 0.06
CA ARG A 122 -5.36 -5.39 1.16
C ARG A 122 -6.58 -6.16 0.67
N GLU A 123 -7.36 -6.70 1.60
CA GLU A 123 -8.64 -7.31 1.30
C GLU A 123 -9.65 -6.29 0.74
N ILE A 124 -10.41 -6.70 -0.28
CA ILE A 124 -11.44 -5.86 -0.92
C ILE A 124 -12.82 -6.45 -0.60
N VAL A 125 -13.57 -5.69 0.20
CA VAL A 125 -14.97 -5.96 0.53
C VAL A 125 -15.85 -5.00 -0.26
N ILE A 126 -16.93 -5.52 -0.86
CA ILE A 126 -18.05 -4.68 -1.28
C ILE A 126 -19.09 -4.69 -0.15
N PRO A 127 -19.44 -3.51 0.42
CA PRO A 127 -20.43 -3.42 1.47
C PRO A 127 -21.86 -3.62 0.94
N ALA A 128 -22.73 -4.16 1.78
CA ALA A 128 -24.17 -4.21 1.55
C ALA A 128 -24.77 -2.81 1.46
N GLY A 129 -25.84 -2.66 0.68
CA GLY A 129 -26.55 -1.40 0.52
C GLY A 129 -27.02 -1.10 -0.90
N PRO A 130 -27.85 -0.05 -1.06
CA PRO A 130 -28.44 0.34 -2.33
C PRO A 130 -27.37 0.92 -3.26
N THR A 131 -27.29 0.39 -4.49
CA THR A 131 -26.37 0.89 -5.51
C THR A 131 -27.04 1.95 -6.40
N ALA A 132 -26.23 2.69 -7.15
CA ALA A 132 -26.73 3.66 -8.12
C ALA A 132 -27.14 3.03 -9.47
N PHE A 133 -27.08 1.70 -9.62
CA PHE A 133 -27.34 1.02 -10.87
C PHE A 133 -28.83 0.67 -11.05
N PRO A 134 -29.43 0.92 -12.21
CA PRO A 134 -30.78 0.45 -12.52
C PRO A 134 -30.79 -1.08 -12.68
N ALA A 135 -31.96 -1.70 -12.49
CA ALA A 135 -32.15 -3.12 -12.76
C ALA A 135 -31.75 -3.48 -14.21
N GLY A 136 -30.91 -4.50 -14.38
CA GLY A 136 -30.31 -4.84 -15.67
C GLY A 136 -29.26 -5.95 -15.58
N PRO A 137 -28.43 -6.16 -16.62
CA PRO A 137 -27.49 -7.29 -16.71
C PRO A 137 -26.40 -7.29 -15.62
N ILE A 138 -26.18 -6.16 -14.94
CA ILE A 138 -25.27 -6.03 -13.79
C ILE A 138 -25.62 -7.02 -12.68
N ILE A 139 -26.88 -7.42 -12.51
CA ILE A 139 -27.29 -8.44 -11.53
C ILE A 139 -26.65 -9.80 -11.87
N GLY A 140 -26.57 -10.15 -13.16
CA GLY A 140 -25.89 -11.35 -13.64
C GLY A 140 -24.36 -11.27 -13.50
N GLU A 141 -23.77 -10.09 -13.72
CA GLU A 141 -22.33 -9.86 -13.47
C GLU A 141 -21.97 -10.01 -11.97
N LEU A 142 -22.79 -9.44 -11.08
CA LEU A 142 -22.66 -9.57 -9.63
C LEU A 142 -22.81 -11.04 -9.18
N GLY A 143 -23.82 -11.74 -9.71
CA GLY A 143 -24.05 -13.16 -9.46
C GLY A 143 -22.90 -14.05 -9.92
N GLN A 144 -22.25 -13.77 -11.06
CA GLN A 144 -21.06 -14.48 -11.52
C GLN A 144 -19.86 -14.33 -10.56
N LEU A 145 -19.76 -13.20 -9.86
CA LEU A 145 -18.77 -12.96 -8.81
C LEU A 145 -19.25 -13.43 -7.42
N GLY A 146 -20.41 -14.08 -7.37
CA GLY A 146 -21.01 -14.62 -6.15
C GLY A 146 -21.57 -13.57 -5.18
N ILE A 147 -21.77 -12.33 -5.62
CA ILE A 147 -22.36 -11.25 -4.82
C ILE A 147 -23.88 -11.41 -4.88
N LYS A 148 -24.52 -11.55 -3.72
CA LYS A 148 -25.99 -11.59 -3.62
C LYS A 148 -26.55 -10.19 -3.82
N ALA A 149 -27.25 -9.98 -4.94
CA ALA A 149 -27.86 -8.70 -5.28
C ALA A 149 -29.35 -8.88 -5.59
N GLY A 150 -30.18 -8.04 -4.98
CA GLY A 150 -31.62 -7.94 -5.21
C GLY A 150 -32.01 -6.72 -6.04
N ILE A 151 -33.29 -6.60 -6.37
CA ILE A 151 -33.89 -5.40 -6.96
C ILE A 151 -34.82 -4.78 -5.92
N GLU A 152 -34.65 -3.50 -5.64
CA GLU A 152 -35.52 -2.73 -4.75
C GLU A 152 -35.68 -1.31 -5.34
N ASP A 153 -36.93 -0.82 -5.44
CA ASP A 153 -37.28 0.46 -6.08
C ASP A 153 -36.63 0.71 -7.47
N GLY A 154 -36.50 -0.35 -8.27
CA GLY A 154 -35.90 -0.31 -9.61
C GLY A 154 -34.37 -0.19 -9.64
N LYS A 155 -33.70 -0.20 -8.48
CA LYS A 155 -32.25 -0.20 -8.33
C LYS A 155 -31.75 -1.55 -7.86
N VAL A 156 -30.47 -1.82 -8.09
CA VAL A 156 -29.80 -3.01 -7.56
C VAL A 156 -29.33 -2.76 -6.12
N ILE A 157 -29.68 -3.63 -5.18
CA ILE A 157 -29.23 -3.59 -3.78
C ILE A 157 -28.36 -4.80 -3.47
N ILE A 158 -27.23 -4.59 -2.79
CA ILE A 158 -26.37 -5.69 -2.32
C ILE A 158 -26.87 -6.13 -0.95
N GLN A 159 -27.16 -7.43 -0.81
CA GLN A 159 -27.81 -7.98 0.38
C GLN A 159 -26.85 -8.25 1.55
N GLU A 160 -25.61 -8.63 1.23
CA GLU A 160 -24.60 -9.08 2.21
C GLU A 160 -23.22 -8.53 1.82
N ASP A 161 -22.45 -8.08 2.81
CA ASP A 161 -21.04 -7.71 2.64
C ASP A 161 -20.26 -8.91 2.10
N LYS A 162 -19.48 -8.72 1.02
CA LYS A 162 -18.69 -9.80 0.43
C LYS A 162 -17.28 -9.40 0.04
N VAL A 163 -16.33 -10.22 0.48
CA VAL A 163 -14.93 -10.23 0.05
C VAL A 163 -14.84 -10.72 -1.40
N LEU A 164 -14.24 -9.92 -2.30
CA LEU A 164 -13.99 -10.30 -3.70
C LEU A 164 -12.56 -10.79 -3.95
N LEU A 165 -11.62 -10.24 -3.20
CA LEU A 165 -10.17 -10.44 -3.32
C LEU A 165 -9.57 -10.32 -1.92
N LYS A 166 -8.77 -11.30 -1.53
CA LYS A 166 -7.95 -11.24 -0.32
C LYS A 166 -6.65 -10.46 -0.60
N ALA A 167 -5.96 -10.08 0.47
CA ALA A 167 -4.61 -9.54 0.33
C ALA A 167 -3.69 -10.59 -0.33
N GLY A 168 -3.01 -10.22 -1.42
CA GLY A 168 -2.19 -11.11 -2.24
C GLY A 168 -2.87 -11.68 -3.49
N ASP A 169 -4.20 -11.57 -3.63
CA ASP A 169 -4.90 -12.07 -4.82
C ASP A 169 -4.68 -11.17 -6.04
N GLU A 170 -4.55 -11.79 -7.22
CA GLU A 170 -4.54 -11.10 -8.51
C GLU A 170 -5.95 -10.67 -8.94
N VAL A 171 -6.04 -9.46 -9.49
CA VAL A 171 -7.29 -8.87 -9.97
C VAL A 171 -7.62 -9.39 -11.37
N ASP A 172 -8.67 -10.21 -11.49
CA ASP A 172 -9.24 -10.59 -12.79
C ASP A 172 -9.91 -9.40 -13.50
N GLN A 173 -9.98 -9.43 -14.83
CA GLN A 173 -10.58 -8.40 -15.68
C GLN A 173 -12.02 -8.08 -15.24
N LYS A 174 -12.87 -9.10 -15.02
CA LYS A 174 -14.26 -8.90 -14.59
C LYS A 174 -14.36 -8.23 -13.21
N LYS A 175 -13.45 -8.56 -12.30
CA LYS A 175 -13.37 -7.94 -10.96
C LYS A 175 -12.91 -6.49 -11.04
N SER A 176 -11.90 -6.20 -11.87
CA SER A 176 -11.41 -4.84 -12.16
C SER A 176 -12.54 -3.94 -12.68
N ASP A 177 -13.26 -4.41 -13.71
CA ASP A 177 -14.34 -3.65 -14.34
C ASP A 177 -15.50 -3.40 -13.36
N LEU A 178 -15.83 -4.38 -12.51
CA LEU A 178 -16.83 -4.20 -11.46
C LEU A 178 -16.38 -3.12 -10.44
N LEU A 179 -15.16 -3.21 -9.91
CA LEU A 179 -14.63 -2.24 -8.95
C LEU A 179 -14.61 -0.82 -9.52
N ALA A 180 -14.24 -0.68 -10.80
CA ALA A 180 -14.31 0.58 -11.53
C ALA A 180 -15.74 1.12 -11.66
N LYS A 181 -16.74 0.28 -12.00
CA LYS A 181 -18.17 0.66 -12.02
C LYS A 181 -18.61 1.18 -10.64
N PHE A 182 -18.30 0.45 -9.57
CA PHE A 182 -18.63 0.83 -8.19
C PHE A 182 -17.84 2.03 -7.65
N LYS A 183 -16.85 2.55 -8.39
CA LYS A 183 -15.90 3.59 -7.95
C LYS A 183 -15.17 3.22 -6.66
N ILE A 184 -14.98 1.91 -6.43
CA ILE A 184 -14.16 1.40 -5.34
C ILE A 184 -12.72 1.42 -5.84
N GLU A 185 -11.89 2.22 -5.17
CA GLU A 185 -10.47 2.40 -5.46
C GLU A 185 -9.64 1.73 -4.37
N PRO A 186 -9.38 0.41 -4.46
CA PRO A 186 -8.81 -0.37 -3.36
C PRO A 186 -7.30 -0.22 -3.23
N ILE A 187 -6.62 0.32 -4.25
CA ILE A 187 -5.15 0.38 -4.28
C ILE A 187 -4.70 1.76 -3.81
N GLU A 188 -3.99 1.78 -2.68
CA GLU A 188 -3.28 2.98 -2.22
C GLU A 188 -2.00 3.16 -3.02
N ILE A 189 -2.01 4.12 -3.94
CA ILE A 189 -0.87 4.49 -4.77
C ILE A 189 -0.22 5.74 -4.17
N GLY A 190 1.06 5.64 -3.81
CA GLY A 190 1.84 6.72 -3.25
C GLY A 190 3.34 6.57 -3.52
N LEU A 191 4.09 7.59 -3.14
CA LEU A 191 5.55 7.58 -3.24
C LEU A 191 6.14 6.71 -2.14
N ASN A 192 6.57 5.50 -2.50
CA ASN A 192 7.21 4.58 -1.58
C ASN A 192 8.64 5.06 -1.30
N ILE A 193 8.94 5.45 -0.05
CA ILE A 193 10.34 5.66 0.36
C ILE A 193 11.05 4.30 0.38
N VAL A 194 12.25 4.27 -0.20
CA VAL A 194 13.19 3.16 -0.10
C VAL A 194 14.18 3.41 1.04
N GLY A 195 14.69 4.65 1.15
CA GLY A 195 15.46 5.12 2.30
C GLY A 195 15.75 6.61 2.24
N ILE A 196 16.09 7.21 3.38
CA ILE A 196 16.48 8.63 3.50
C ILE A 196 17.84 8.71 4.18
N TYR A 197 18.77 9.44 3.56
CA TYR A 197 20.05 9.84 4.14
C TYR A 197 19.95 11.20 4.81
N GLN A 198 20.47 11.32 6.03
CA GLN A 198 20.64 12.57 6.75
C GLN A 198 21.93 12.50 7.58
N ASN A 199 22.81 13.49 7.40
CA ASN A 199 23.99 13.74 8.26
C ASN A 199 24.90 12.52 8.56
N GLY A 200 24.99 11.55 7.65
CA GLY A 200 25.82 10.35 7.80
C GLY A 200 25.05 9.05 8.05
N THR A 201 23.77 9.13 8.42
CA THR A 201 22.89 7.98 8.69
C THR A 201 21.95 7.74 7.52
N VAL A 202 21.74 6.47 7.15
CA VAL A 202 20.67 6.05 6.23
C VAL A 202 19.57 5.40 7.04
N PHE A 203 18.36 5.96 6.95
CA PHE A 203 17.14 5.38 7.48
C PHE A 203 16.45 4.58 6.37
N GLY A 204 16.27 3.27 6.57
CA GLY A 204 15.46 2.44 5.69
C GLY A 204 13.97 2.66 5.92
N ARG A 205 13.14 2.04 5.08
CA ARG A 205 11.67 2.17 5.12
C ARG A 205 11.11 1.78 6.49
N GLU A 206 11.58 0.66 7.03
CA GLU A 206 11.18 0.07 8.30
C GLU A 206 11.42 1.00 9.51
N VAL A 207 12.52 1.76 9.51
CA VAL A 207 12.81 2.74 10.57
C VAL A 207 11.93 4.00 10.41
N LEU A 208 11.57 4.36 9.18
CA LEU A 208 10.76 5.56 8.90
C LEU A 208 9.26 5.36 9.15
N THR A 209 8.75 4.13 9.05
CA THR A 209 7.33 3.78 9.28
C THR A 209 6.96 3.62 10.76
N VAL A 210 7.62 4.33 11.66
CA VAL A 210 7.33 4.28 13.11
C VAL A 210 6.01 4.99 13.45
N SER A 211 5.06 4.23 13.99
CA SER A 211 3.83 4.77 14.56
C SER A 211 4.07 5.31 15.98
N GLU A 212 3.64 6.55 16.22
CA GLU A 212 3.67 7.15 17.57
C GLU A 212 2.72 6.44 18.55
N GLU A 213 1.67 5.80 18.04
CA GLU A 213 0.67 5.10 18.84
C GLU A 213 1.23 3.76 19.35
N GLU A 214 1.88 3.01 18.46
CA GLU A 214 2.59 1.77 18.79
C GLU A 214 3.71 2.01 19.82
N TYR A 215 4.51 3.07 19.65
CA TYR A 215 5.55 3.40 20.63
C TYR A 215 4.98 3.79 22.00
N LYS A 216 3.85 4.52 22.04
CA LYS A 216 3.15 4.82 23.31
C LYS A 216 2.62 3.54 23.97
N GLN A 217 2.06 2.62 23.20
CA GLN A 217 1.61 1.31 23.69
C GLN A 217 2.78 0.50 24.25
N ASN A 218 3.88 0.37 23.50
CA ASN A 218 5.08 -0.36 23.93
C ASN A 218 5.69 0.21 25.22
N ILE A 219 5.77 1.54 25.38
CA ILE A 219 6.25 2.17 26.62
C ILE A 219 5.28 1.92 27.79
N THR A 220 3.97 2.01 27.54
CA THR A 220 2.95 1.77 28.57
C THR A 220 2.94 0.30 29.02
N GLN A 221 3.11 -0.63 28.07
CA GLN A 221 3.24 -2.06 28.33
C GLN A 221 4.51 -2.35 29.13
N ALA A 222 5.68 -1.85 28.71
CA ALA A 222 6.94 -2.03 29.43
C ALA A 222 6.89 -1.47 30.86
N ALA A 223 6.23 -0.32 31.07
CA ALA A 223 5.99 0.22 32.41
C ALA A 223 5.09 -0.69 33.26
N THR A 224 4.03 -1.24 32.66
CA THR A 224 3.11 -2.19 33.32
C THR A 224 3.81 -3.51 33.67
N GLU A 225 4.64 -4.05 32.77
CA GLU A 225 5.46 -5.23 32.98
C GLU A 225 6.50 -5.02 34.08
N ALA A 226 7.14 -3.85 34.14
CA ALA A 226 8.07 -3.48 35.21
C ALA A 226 7.37 -3.37 36.57
N ILE A 227 6.19 -2.76 36.64
CA ILE A 227 5.36 -2.70 37.85
C ILE A 227 4.96 -4.12 38.28
N ASN A 228 4.47 -4.95 37.36
CA ASN A 228 4.11 -6.33 37.64
C ASN A 228 5.30 -7.12 38.20
N LEU A 229 6.47 -7.05 37.55
CA LEU A 229 7.69 -7.73 38.00
C LEU A 229 8.08 -7.31 39.43
N ALA A 230 8.02 -6.02 39.74
CA ALA A 230 8.32 -5.51 41.08
C ALA A 230 7.27 -5.94 42.13
N VAL A 231 5.98 -5.98 41.76
CA VAL A 231 4.89 -6.47 42.64
C VAL A 231 5.00 -7.97 42.92
N PHE A 232 5.34 -8.78 41.91
CA PHE A 232 5.51 -10.23 42.08
C PHE A 232 6.82 -10.61 42.78
N SER A 233 7.89 -9.83 42.62
CA SER A 233 9.14 -9.99 43.37
C SER A 233 9.11 -9.35 44.77
N VAL A 234 8.00 -8.70 45.15
CA VAL A 234 7.82 -7.99 46.42
C VAL A 234 8.91 -6.94 46.65
N TYR A 235 9.30 -6.23 45.58
CA TYR A 235 10.35 -5.21 45.63
C TYR A 235 9.79 -3.87 46.14
N PRO A 236 10.21 -3.38 47.33
CA PRO A 236 9.65 -2.17 47.91
C PRO A 236 10.26 -0.92 47.28
N SER A 237 9.52 -0.25 46.40
CA SER A 237 9.83 1.11 45.92
C SER A 237 8.74 2.10 46.35
N LYS A 238 9.04 3.41 46.31
CA LYS A 238 8.08 4.47 46.70
C LYS A 238 6.78 4.41 45.89
N ASP A 239 6.89 4.10 44.60
CA ASP A 239 5.75 4.10 43.66
C ASP A 239 4.93 2.80 43.74
N ILE A 240 5.47 1.77 44.40
CA ILE A 240 4.92 0.40 44.40
C ILE A 240 4.48 -0.04 45.81
N ILE A 241 4.97 0.60 46.87
CA ILE A 241 4.66 0.23 48.26
C ILE A 241 3.16 0.30 48.58
N GLU A 242 2.42 1.30 48.07
CA GLU A 242 0.97 1.38 48.24
C GLU A 242 0.23 0.23 47.52
N LEU A 243 0.72 -0.17 46.35
CA LEU A 243 0.15 -1.26 45.57
C LEU A 243 0.42 -2.63 46.23
N LEU A 244 1.60 -2.80 46.82
CA LEU A 244 1.94 -3.99 47.62
C LEU A 244 1.05 -4.11 48.87
N ILE A 245 0.77 -3.02 49.58
CA ILE A 245 -0.11 -3.02 50.76
C ILE A 245 -1.54 -3.40 50.35
N LYS A 246 -2.09 -2.79 49.30
CA LYS A 246 -3.43 -3.12 48.76
C LYS A 246 -3.51 -4.57 48.28
N LYS A 247 -2.44 -5.10 47.69
CA LYS A 247 -2.36 -6.50 47.30
C LYS A 247 -2.36 -7.42 48.53
N ALA A 248 -1.56 -7.13 49.55
CA ALA A 248 -1.52 -7.93 50.78
C ALA A 248 -2.87 -7.95 51.52
N GLU A 249 -3.60 -6.83 51.54
CA GLU A 249 -4.97 -6.76 52.05
C GLU A 249 -5.93 -7.65 51.22
N SER A 250 -5.85 -7.56 49.89
CA SER A 250 -6.67 -8.37 48.97
C SER A 250 -6.39 -9.86 49.11
N ASP A 251 -5.11 -10.26 49.20
CA ASP A 251 -4.66 -11.64 49.39
C ASP A 251 -5.13 -12.17 50.76
N SER A 252 -5.12 -11.33 51.82
CA SER A 252 -5.67 -11.69 53.14
C SER A 252 -7.18 -11.95 53.10
N LEU A 253 -7.96 -11.13 52.39
CA LEU A 253 -9.40 -11.33 52.23
C LEU A 253 -9.73 -12.57 51.38
N ALA A 254 -8.90 -12.89 50.38
CA ALA A 254 -9.00 -14.12 49.60
C ALA A 254 -8.71 -15.37 50.45
N LEU A 255 -7.75 -15.30 51.38
CA LEU A 255 -7.49 -16.38 52.34
C LEU A 255 -8.62 -16.54 53.36
N GLU A 256 -9.16 -15.45 53.91
CA GLU A 256 -10.29 -15.50 54.85
C GLU A 256 -11.56 -16.11 54.21
N SER A 257 -11.88 -15.71 52.98
CA SER A 257 -13.05 -16.22 52.26
C SER A 257 -12.91 -17.69 51.86
N SER A 258 -11.71 -18.12 51.45
CA SER A 258 -11.44 -19.54 51.17
C SER A 258 -11.42 -20.41 52.44
N GLN A 259 -10.93 -19.90 53.58
CA GLN A 259 -11.04 -20.58 54.87
C GLN A 259 -12.50 -20.78 55.30
N LYS A 260 -13.34 -19.75 55.22
CA LYS A 260 -14.79 -19.87 55.52
C LYS A 260 -15.50 -20.89 54.62
N LEU A 261 -15.07 -21.00 53.36
CA LEU A 261 -15.58 -22.02 52.45
C LEU A 261 -15.13 -23.43 52.87
N LEU A 262 -13.87 -23.60 53.29
CA LEU A 262 -13.32 -24.87 53.77
C LEU A 262 -13.94 -25.31 55.11
N GLU A 263 -14.16 -24.39 56.05
CA GLU A 263 -14.89 -24.70 57.31
C GLU A 263 -16.30 -25.21 57.01
N LYS A 264 -17.00 -24.59 56.05
CA LYS A 264 -18.34 -24.98 55.60
C LYS A 264 -18.39 -26.32 54.84
N ILE A 265 -17.24 -26.83 54.38
CA ILE A 265 -17.10 -28.14 53.73
C ILE A 265 -16.57 -29.20 54.72
N GLY A 266 -15.77 -28.80 55.72
CA GLY A 266 -15.19 -29.69 56.73
C GLY A 266 -16.12 -30.06 57.88
N SER A 267 -17.22 -29.33 58.07
CA SER A 267 -18.34 -29.75 58.90
C SER A 267 -19.38 -30.48 58.04
N ASP A 268 -19.38 -31.82 58.08
CA ASP A 268 -20.37 -32.65 57.39
C ASP A 268 -21.80 -32.38 57.90
N GLU A 269 -22.56 -31.56 57.18
CA GLU A 269 -23.95 -31.85 56.88
C GLU A 269 -24.18 -31.70 55.37
N VAL A 270 -24.68 -32.77 54.76
CA VAL A 270 -25.32 -32.75 53.45
C VAL A 270 -26.81 -32.51 53.65
N PRO A 271 -27.36 -31.38 53.17
CA PRO A 271 -28.73 -31.34 52.67
C PRO A 271 -28.72 -31.65 51.17
N LYS A 272 -29.44 -32.71 50.79
CA LYS A 272 -29.90 -32.91 49.41
C LYS A 272 -31.20 -32.12 49.19
N GLU A 273 -31.58 -32.01 47.91
CA GLU A 273 -32.86 -31.48 47.37
C GLU A 273 -32.91 -29.94 47.23
N GLU A 274 -33.30 -29.35 46.10
CA GLU A 274 -33.75 -29.88 44.78
C GLU A 274 -33.42 -28.88 43.63
N PRO A 275 -33.37 -29.31 42.35
CA PRO A 275 -33.03 -28.45 41.22
C PRO A 275 -34.25 -27.79 40.53
N LYS A 276 -34.22 -26.46 40.37
CA LYS A 276 -35.00 -25.55 39.49
C LYS A 276 -34.54 -24.11 39.78
N GLU A 277 -34.25 -23.20 38.84
CA GLU A 277 -34.30 -23.20 37.38
C GLU A 277 -32.99 -22.64 36.81
N GLU A 278 -32.34 -23.36 35.89
CA GLU A 278 -31.40 -22.74 34.94
C GLU A 278 -32.06 -22.69 33.56
N LEU A 279 -32.18 -21.48 33.00
CA LEU A 279 -32.52 -21.30 31.59
C LEU A 279 -31.29 -21.59 30.73
N LYS A 280 -31.27 -22.77 30.14
CA LYS A 280 -30.63 -23.15 28.86
C LYS A 280 -29.48 -22.27 28.34
N GLU A 281 -28.28 -22.84 28.31
CA GLU A 281 -27.41 -22.73 27.13
C GLU A 281 -26.92 -24.13 26.71
N GLU A 282 -27.03 -24.43 25.42
CA GLU A 282 -26.62 -25.71 24.83
C GLU A 282 -25.14 -25.64 24.38
N PRO A 283 -24.27 -26.59 24.77
CA PRO A 283 -23.05 -26.86 24.01
C PRO A 283 -23.41 -27.70 22.78
N LYS A 284 -23.22 -27.13 21.58
CA LYS A 284 -23.30 -27.86 20.32
C LYS A 284 -21.95 -28.45 19.95
N GLU A 285 -21.82 -29.77 20.02
CA GLU A 285 -21.01 -30.53 19.06
C GLU A 285 -21.55 -31.97 18.88
N GLU A 286 -21.13 -32.59 17.79
CA GLU A 286 -21.71 -33.70 17.00
C GLU A 286 -22.34 -34.93 17.70
N PRO A 287 -23.35 -35.59 17.09
CA PRO A 287 -23.85 -36.90 17.53
C PRO A 287 -23.18 -38.09 16.81
N LYS A 288 -22.69 -39.08 17.58
CA LYS A 288 -22.35 -40.43 17.09
C LYS A 288 -22.40 -41.48 18.22
N GLU A 289 -23.31 -42.44 18.10
CA GLU A 289 -23.33 -43.82 18.66
C GLU A 289 -24.71 -44.43 18.29
N GLU A 290 -24.94 -45.75 18.10
CA GLU A 290 -24.12 -46.86 17.56
C GLU A 290 -25.10 -48.04 17.12
N PRO A 291 -24.71 -49.30 16.77
CA PRO A 291 -25.30 -50.00 15.61
C PRO A 291 -26.02 -51.35 15.88
N LYS A 292 -26.57 -51.98 14.81
CA LYS A 292 -26.59 -53.44 14.45
C LYS A 292 -27.74 -53.76 13.45
N GLU A 293 -27.69 -54.73 12.51
CA GLU A 293 -26.60 -55.52 11.89
C GLU A 293 -27.18 -56.28 10.65
N GLU A 294 -26.49 -56.25 9.48
CA GLU A 294 -26.33 -57.30 8.42
C GLU A 294 -27.52 -58.12 7.81
N PRO A 295 -27.37 -58.86 6.66
CA PRO A 295 -26.14 -59.24 5.91
C PRO A 295 -26.10 -59.14 4.34
N LYS A 296 -24.85 -58.99 3.81
CA LYS A 296 -24.17 -59.65 2.64
C LYS A 296 -24.68 -59.56 1.17
N GLU A 297 -23.86 -59.00 0.25
CA GLU A 297 -22.87 -59.62 -0.73
C GLU A 297 -23.51 -60.25 -1.99
N GLU A 298 -23.48 -59.60 -3.18
CA GLU A 298 -22.52 -59.74 -4.32
C GLU A 298 -22.88 -60.82 -5.38
N PRO A 299 -22.37 -60.85 -6.65
CA PRO A 299 -21.73 -59.81 -7.51
C PRO A 299 -22.14 -59.82 -9.04
N LYS A 300 -21.54 -58.90 -9.84
CA LYS A 300 -21.23 -58.93 -11.32
C LYS A 300 -22.31 -59.13 -12.43
N GLU A 301 -22.34 -58.22 -13.43
CA GLU A 301 -21.86 -58.45 -14.83
C GLU A 301 -21.98 -57.19 -15.75
N GLU A 302 -21.07 -57.07 -16.73
CA GLU A 302 -21.03 -56.17 -17.92
C GLU A 302 -21.05 -57.07 -19.21
N PRO A 303 -20.96 -56.60 -20.48
CA PRO A 303 -21.42 -55.39 -21.19
C PRO A 303 -22.15 -55.71 -22.54
N LYS A 304 -22.54 -54.67 -23.33
CA LYS A 304 -22.52 -54.54 -24.84
C LYS A 304 -23.35 -53.32 -25.30
N GLU A 305 -22.89 -52.43 -26.19
CA GLU A 305 -22.83 -52.51 -27.69
C GLU A 305 -24.21 -52.75 -28.34
N GLU A 306 -24.61 -52.10 -29.46
CA GLU A 306 -23.83 -51.47 -30.55
C GLU A 306 -24.66 -50.51 -31.43
N THR A 307 -24.01 -49.60 -32.19
CA THR A 307 -24.48 -48.91 -33.43
C THR A 307 -25.74 -48.00 -33.40
N SER A 308 -25.91 -46.97 -34.25
CA SER A 308 -25.11 -46.29 -35.31
C SER A 308 -25.69 -44.85 -35.47
N GLN A 309 -25.30 -43.90 -36.34
CA GLN A 309 -24.41 -43.67 -37.51
C GLN A 309 -24.05 -42.15 -37.43
N SER A 310 -23.43 -41.40 -38.37
CA SER A 310 -22.36 -41.52 -39.39
C SER A 310 -22.36 -40.18 -40.19
N GLU A 311 -21.27 -39.89 -40.90
CA GLU A 311 -21.06 -38.78 -41.87
C GLU A 311 -20.86 -37.36 -41.28
N ASN A 312 -19.82 -36.54 -41.55
CA ASN A 312 -18.66 -36.42 -42.50
C ASN A 312 -18.76 -35.10 -43.32
N GLN A 313 -17.62 -34.58 -43.77
CA GLN A 313 -17.42 -33.41 -44.67
C GLN A 313 -17.72 -32.02 -44.07
N GLU A 314 -17.07 -30.92 -44.47
CA GLU A 314 -15.85 -30.70 -45.26
C GLU A 314 -15.30 -29.29 -44.97
N ALA A 315 -14.02 -29.04 -45.30
CA ALA A 315 -13.52 -27.68 -45.48
C ALA A 315 -13.61 -27.28 -46.96
N PRO A 316 -13.86 -26.00 -47.26
CA PRO A 316 -13.16 -25.38 -48.38
C PRO A 316 -12.44 -24.07 -48.01
N GLN A 317 -11.36 -23.79 -48.74
CA GLN A 317 -10.68 -22.49 -48.80
C GLN A 317 -11.24 -21.62 -49.93
N GLU A 318 -10.71 -20.40 -50.03
CA GLU A 318 -10.83 -19.44 -51.15
C GLU A 318 -12.19 -18.71 -51.24
N THR A 319 -12.24 -17.40 -51.51
CA THR A 319 -11.48 -16.64 -52.51
C THR A 319 -11.16 -15.20 -52.08
N ALA A 320 -10.14 -14.61 -52.73
CA ALA A 320 -9.65 -13.25 -52.50
C ALA A 320 -10.40 -12.18 -53.32
N LYS A 321 -10.23 -10.91 -52.91
CA LYS A 321 -10.34 -9.64 -53.68
C LYS A 321 -10.07 -8.47 -52.70
N GLU A 322 -9.47 -7.33 -53.05
CA GLU A 322 -8.62 -6.91 -54.16
C GLU A 322 -7.95 -5.57 -53.70
N VAL A 323 -6.71 -5.27 -54.12
CA VAL A 323 -6.01 -3.99 -53.81
C VAL A 323 -6.08 -3.08 -55.06
N PRO A 324 -6.25 -1.76 -54.90
CA PRO A 324 -5.16 -0.81 -55.18
C PRO A 324 -5.16 0.34 -54.13
N ASP A 325 -4.08 0.85 -53.56
CA ASP A 325 -2.80 1.34 -54.10
C ASP A 325 -2.91 2.39 -55.23
N ASN A 326 -2.81 3.67 -54.87
CA ASN A 326 -1.91 4.58 -55.57
C ASN A 326 -1.49 5.77 -54.69
N SER A 327 -0.22 6.16 -54.82
CA SER A 327 0.41 7.38 -54.31
C SER A 327 0.09 8.62 -55.15
N GLU A 328 0.21 9.81 -54.56
CA GLU A 328 1.10 10.87 -55.11
C GLU A 328 1.35 12.04 -54.14
N GLU A 329 2.45 12.75 -54.41
CA GLU A 329 3.24 13.63 -53.55
C GLU A 329 2.59 14.98 -53.15
N SER A 330 3.04 15.63 -52.06
CA SER A 330 4.07 16.69 -52.19
C SER A 330 4.36 17.58 -50.95
N LYS A 331 5.66 17.88 -50.80
CA LYS A 331 6.31 19.11 -50.26
C LYS A 331 6.54 19.33 -48.76
N GLU A 332 7.71 19.92 -48.53
CA GLU A 332 8.37 20.29 -47.27
C GLU A 332 7.79 21.56 -46.63
N SER A 333 7.94 21.71 -45.32
CA SER A 333 8.45 22.95 -44.69
C SER A 333 8.75 22.77 -43.20
N ASP A 334 9.89 23.32 -42.76
CA ASP A 334 10.23 23.47 -41.34
C ASP A 334 9.32 24.48 -40.64
N SER A 335 8.98 24.22 -39.37
CA SER A 335 8.75 25.30 -38.39
C SER A 335 8.87 24.79 -36.94
N GLU A 336 9.60 25.57 -36.14
CA GLU A 336 9.71 25.42 -34.67
C GLU A 336 8.44 25.95 -33.96
N PRO A 337 8.23 25.62 -32.66
CA PRO A 337 6.90 25.70 -32.04
C PRO A 337 6.45 27.12 -31.64
N ASP A 338 5.12 27.29 -31.58
CA ASP A 338 4.44 28.52 -31.15
C ASP A 338 4.95 29.08 -29.82
N ALA A 339 5.30 30.36 -29.84
CA ALA A 339 5.70 31.11 -28.67
C ALA A 339 4.48 31.71 -27.93
N LEU A 340 4.63 31.86 -26.61
CA LEU A 340 3.67 32.53 -25.73
C LEU A 340 3.47 34.01 -26.13
N GLU A 341 2.32 34.36 -26.72
CA GLU A 341 1.85 35.74 -26.71
C GLU A 341 1.43 36.15 -25.29
N GLY A 342 1.96 37.28 -24.79
CA GLY A 342 1.60 37.72 -23.43
C GLY A 342 2.35 38.88 -22.79
N TYR A 343 3.22 39.62 -23.50
CA TYR A 343 3.77 40.89 -23.01
C TYR A 343 3.87 41.92 -24.14
N SER A 344 3.50 43.16 -23.87
CA SER A 344 3.53 44.22 -24.87
C SER A 344 4.94 44.83 -24.99
N LYS A 345 5.31 45.26 -26.20
CA LYS A 345 6.62 45.88 -26.48
C LYS A 345 6.87 47.20 -25.73
N GLU A 346 5.85 47.76 -25.08
CA GLU A 346 5.97 48.94 -24.21
C GLU A 346 6.37 48.56 -22.77
N GLU A 347 5.97 47.39 -22.30
CA GLU A 347 6.32 46.89 -20.96
C GLU A 347 7.78 46.45 -20.90
N GLU A 348 8.31 45.81 -21.95
CA GLU A 348 9.74 45.50 -22.06
C GLU A 348 10.61 46.76 -22.04
N LYS A 349 10.18 47.84 -22.73
CA LYS A 349 10.88 49.12 -22.72
C LYS A 349 10.88 49.77 -21.34
N ARG A 350 9.73 49.78 -20.64
CA ARG A 350 9.65 50.26 -19.25
C ARG A 350 10.52 49.44 -18.30
N ALA A 351 10.55 48.11 -18.46
CA ALA A 351 11.43 47.25 -17.67
C ALA A 351 12.92 47.56 -17.91
N GLN A 352 13.32 47.79 -19.17
CA GLN A 352 14.70 48.18 -19.51
C GLN A 352 15.07 49.58 -19.01
N GLU A 353 14.17 50.56 -19.08
CA GLU A 353 14.40 51.90 -18.49
C GLU A 353 14.55 51.83 -16.97
N VAL A 354 13.72 51.04 -16.27
CA VAL A 354 13.84 50.83 -14.82
C VAL A 354 15.16 50.12 -14.46
N ILE A 355 15.58 49.12 -15.24
CA ILE A 355 16.88 48.45 -15.03
C ILE A 355 18.06 49.41 -15.24
N THR A 356 17.97 50.31 -16.23
CA THR A 356 18.99 51.35 -16.44
C THR A 356 19.02 52.34 -15.27
N GLN A 357 17.87 52.85 -14.83
CA GLN A 357 17.78 53.73 -13.65
C GLN A 357 18.20 53.06 -12.33
N MET A 358 18.10 51.74 -12.20
CA MET A 358 18.62 50.99 -11.07
C MET A 358 20.14 50.79 -11.12
N LYS A 359 20.74 50.74 -12.32
CA LYS A 359 22.20 50.74 -12.51
C LYS A 359 22.80 52.12 -12.22
N ASP A 360 22.19 53.19 -12.71
CA ASP A 360 22.64 54.58 -12.48
C ASP A 360 22.53 55.04 -11.01
N LYS A 361 21.94 54.22 -10.13
CA LYS A 361 21.81 54.48 -8.68
C LYS A 361 22.77 53.70 -7.79
N ASP A 362 23.70 52.91 -8.35
CA ASP A 362 24.75 52.18 -7.60
C ASP A 362 24.24 51.29 -6.44
N ILE A 363 23.05 50.67 -6.59
CA ILE A 363 22.51 49.72 -5.60
C ILE A 363 22.89 48.26 -5.92
N ILE A 364 23.36 47.97 -7.13
CA ILE A 364 23.77 46.61 -7.56
C ILE A 364 25.22 46.66 -8.09
N GLY A 365 26.14 47.01 -7.19
CA GLY A 365 27.56 47.25 -7.47
C GLY A 365 28.53 46.75 -6.39
N GLY A 366 28.16 45.72 -5.63
CA GLY A 366 29.07 45.02 -4.72
C GLY A 366 29.82 43.90 -5.46
N LYS A 367 31.15 43.94 -5.41
CA LYS A 367 32.06 42.93 -6.00
C LYS A 367 31.94 41.54 -5.39
#